data_AF-A0A7Y0N1Z9-F1
#
_entry.id   AF-A0A7Y0N1Z9-F1
#
_cell.length_a   1.000
_cell.length_b   1.000
_cell.length_c   1.000
_cell.angle_alpha   90.00
_cell.angle_beta   90.00
_cell.angle_gamma   90.00
#
_symmetry.space_group_name_H-M   'P 1'
#
loop_
_entity.id
_entity.type
_entity.pdbx_description
1 polymer ?
#
loop_
_entity_poly.entity_id
_entity_poly.type
_entity_poly.pdbx_seq_one_letter_code
_entity_poly.pdbx_strand_id
1 'polypeptide(L)' 'MERHTTNVVANILLIEDDDDLAELVQMHLKFQGHQVSRETSVAAGRNAYQQQSFDLV' A
#
# COMPACT_ATOMS: atom_id res chain seq x y z
N MET A 1 12.21 -16.41 22.47
CA MET A 1 12.61 -15.06 22.00
C MET A 1 11.54 -14.58 21.04
N GLU A 2 10.51 -13.91 21.57
CA GLU A 2 9.48 -13.28 20.74
C GLU A 2 10.14 -12.13 19.97
N ARG A 3 10.20 -12.25 18.64
CA ARG A 3 10.68 -11.18 17.79
C ARG A 3 9.68 -10.04 17.94
N HIS A 4 10.06 -8.98 18.65
CA HIS A 4 9.38 -7.71 18.52
C HIS A 4 9.60 -7.26 17.08
N THR A 5 8.61 -7.49 16.22
CA THR A 5 8.56 -6.85 14.91
C THR A 5 8.48 -5.36 15.21
N THR A 6 9.58 -4.64 15.03
CA THR A 6 9.52 -3.19 14.85
C THR A 6 8.53 -2.97 13.72
N ASN A 7 7.36 -2.42 14.05
CA ASN A 7 6.32 -2.17 13.07
C ASN A 7 6.79 -0.98 12.23
N VAL A 8 7.56 -1.27 11.18
CA VAL A 8 8.11 -0.26 10.29
C VAL A 8 6.93 0.33 9.51
N VAL A 9 6.73 1.64 9.63
CA VAL A 9 5.77 2.36 8.79
C VAL A 9 6.30 2.33 7.35
N ALA A 10 5.66 1.55 6.49
CA ALA A 10 5.95 1.46 5.06
C ALA A 10 5.09 2.45 4.25
N ASN A 11 5.64 2.91 3.13
CA ASN A 11 4.92 3.56 2.04
C ASN A 11 4.56 2.51 0.98
N ILE A 12 3.26 2.24 0.81
CA ILE A 12 2.73 1.14 -0.01
C ILE A 12 1.91 1.71 -1.17
N LEU A 13 2.10 1.15 -2.37
CA LEU A 13 1.25 1.42 -3.54
C LEU A 13 0.32 0.23 -3.76
N LEU A 14 -0.98 0.42 -3.56
CA LEU A 14 -2.02 -0.59 -3.85
C LEU A 14 -2.57 -0.36 -5.26
N ILE A 15 -2.44 -1.36 -6.14
CA ILE A 15 -3.05 -1.35 -7.48
C ILE A 15 -4.17 -2.39 -7.51
N GLU A 16 -5.43 -1.93 -7.47
CA GLU A 16 -6.61 -2.80 -7.39
C GLU A 16 -7.81 -2.10 -8.05
N ASP A 17 -8.40 -2.75 -9.05
CA ASP A 17 -9.51 -2.21 -9.84
C ASP A 17 -10.88 -2.44 -9.19
N ASP A 18 -11.01 -3.43 -8.30
CA ASP A 18 -12.20 -3.64 -7.50
C ASP A 18 -12.23 -2.70 -6.27
N ASP A 19 -13.26 -1.86 -6.18
CA ASP A 19 -13.39 -0.86 -5.10
C ASP A 19 -13.54 -1.47 -3.71
N ASP A 20 -14.32 -2.55 -3.59
CA ASP A 20 -14.62 -3.19 -2.31
C ASP A 20 -13.35 -3.87 -1.76
N LEU A 21 -12.63 -4.61 -2.62
CA LEU A 21 -11.37 -5.25 -2.23
C LEU A 21 -10.31 -4.21 -1.88
N ALA A 22 -10.17 -3.15 -2.68
CA ALA A 22 -9.19 -2.12 -2.42
C ALA A 22 -9.43 -1.40 -1.08
N GLU A 23 -10.70 -1.13 -0.74
CA GLU A 23 -11.05 -0.50 0.53
C GLU A 23 -10.69 -1.40 1.72
N LEU A 24 -10.98 -2.71 1.64
CA LEU A 24 -10.65 -3.67 2.69
C LEU A 24 -9.14 -3.77 2.92
N VAL A 25 -8.36 -3.88 1.84
CA VAL A 25 -6.89 -3.95 1.92
C VAL A 25 -6.33 -2.63 2.47
N GLN A 26 -6.80 -1.49 1.95
CA GLN A 26 -6.34 -0.17 2.39
C GLN A 26 -6.66 0.09 3.86
N MET A 27 -7.85 -0.29 4.34
CA MET A 27 -8.24 -0.18 5.75
C MET A 27 -7.30 -1.02 6.63
N HIS A 28 -7.00 -2.26 6.24
CA HIS A 28 -6.11 -3.14 7.00
C HIS A 28 -4.69 -2.58 7.12
N LEU A 29 -4.12 -2.11 6.01
CA LEU A 29 -2.76 -1.55 5.98
C LEU A 29 -2.67 -0.21 6.74
N LYS A 30 -3.67 0.66 6.61
CA LYS A 30 -3.74 1.91 7.38
C LYS A 30 -3.90 1.65 8.87
N PHE A 31 -4.68 0.64 9.26
CA PHE A 31 -4.82 0.23 10.66
C PHE A 31 -3.48 -0.24 11.27
N GLN A 32 -2.60 -0.81 10.46
CA GLN A 32 -1.22 -1.16 10.86
C GLN A 32 -0.26 0.04 10.92
N GLY A 33 -0.72 1.24 10.50
CA GLY A 33 0.05 2.48 10.52
C GLY A 33 0.81 2.77 9.22
N HIS A 34 0.59 2.00 8.15
CA HIS A 34 1.25 2.22 6.86
C HIS A 34 0.63 3.39 6.09
N GLN A 35 1.45 4.04 5.24
CA GLN A 35 0.98 5.00 4.26
C GLN A 35 0.60 4.23 2.99
N VAL A 36 -0.61 4.46 2.47
CA VAL A 36 -1.13 3.69 1.34
C VAL A 36 -1.63 4.64 0.26
N SER A 37 -0.96 4.63 -0.89
CA SER A 37 -1.43 5.22 -2.14
C SER A 37 -2.22 4.16 -2.92
N ARG A 38 -3.34 4.53 -3.55
CA ARG A 38 -4.19 3.59 -4.29
C ARG A 38 -4.29 4.03 -5.75
N GLU A 39 -4.21 3.07 -6.66
CA GLU A 39 -4.47 3.24 -8.08
C GLU A 39 -5.38 2.11 -8.58
N THR A 40 -6.22 2.40 -9.58
CA THR A 40 -7.20 1.42 -10.12
C THR A 40 -6.73 0.76 -11.41
N SER A 41 -5.51 1.06 -11.87
CA SER A 41 -4.96 0.47 -13.08
C SER A 41 -3.45 0.39 -13.01
N VAL A 42 -2.88 -0.59 -13.72
CA VAL A 42 -1.43 -0.74 -13.87
C VAL A 42 -0.79 0.50 -14.50
N ALA A 43 -1.48 1.16 -15.43
CA ALA A 43 -0.96 2.37 -16.06
C ALA A 43 -0.79 3.51 -15.06
N ALA A 44 -1.79 3.75 -14.21
CA ALA A 44 -1.73 4.76 -13.17
C ALA A 44 -0.73 4.36 -12.06
N GLY A 45 -0.74 3.10 -11.63
CA GLY A 45 0.25 2.54 -10.70
C GLY A 45 1.69 2.71 -11.16
N ARG A 46 1.97 2.46 -12.45
CA ARG A 46 3.29 2.69 -13.03
C ARG A 46 3.68 4.16 -13.00
N ASN A 47 2.75 5.08 -13.29
CA ASN A 47 3.03 6.50 -13.20
C ASN A 47 3.35 6.90 -11.75
N ALA A 48 2.57 6.44 -10.77
CA ALA A 48 2.81 6.70 -9.35
C ALA A 48 4.18 6.18 -8.89
N TYR A 49 4.53 4.93 -9.27
CA TYR A 49 5.82 4.32 -8.96
C TYR A 49 7.03 5.07 -9.56
N GLN A 50 6.84 5.76 -10.67
CA GLN A 50 7.90 6.57 -11.28
C GLN A 50 8.08 7.93 -10.59
N GLN A 51 7.08 8.44 -9.87
CA GLN A 51 7.13 9.75 -9.20
C GLN A 51 7.73 9.67 -7.79
N GLN A 52 7.65 8.51 -7.13
CA GLN A 52 8.17 8.32 -5.78
C GLN A 52 8.51 6.85 -5.51
N SER A 53 9.34 6.62 -4.49
CA SER A 53 9.68 5.28 -4.04
C SER A 53 8.60 4.70 -3.11
N PHE A 54 8.34 3.41 -3.28
CA PHE A 54 7.49 2.61 -2.39
C PHE A 54 8.29 1.43 -1.83
N ASP A 55 8.00 1.06 -0.59
CA ASP A 55 8.60 -0.10 0.08
C ASP A 55 7.95 -1.41 -0.38
N LEU A 56 6.70 -1.33 -0.83
CA LEU A 56 5.89 -2.43 -1.35
C LEU A 56 4.92 -1.91 -2.42
N VAL A 57 4.70 -2.71 -3.47
CA VAL A 57 3.68 -2.52 -4.51
C VAL A 57 2.88 -3.80 -4.64
#